data_AF-A0A7C7LMU8-F1
#
_entry.id   AF-A0A7C7LMU8-F1
#
_cell.length_a   1.000
_cell.length_b   1.000
_cell.length_c   1.000
_cell.angle_alpha   90.00
_cell.angle_beta   90.00
_cell.angle_gamma   90.00
#
_symmetry.space_group_name_H-M   'P 1'
#
loop_
_entity.id
_entity.type
_entity.pdbx_description
1 polymer ?
#
loop_
_entity_poly.entity_id
_entity_poly.type
_entity_poly.pdbx_seq_one_letter_code
_entity_poly.pdbx_strand_id
1 'polypeptide(L)'
;MSRIAIRTPSRLHFSLIDLSGKLGRIDGSVGLAIAQPEFRIIAQKANSVLINSNQYANRARKIVEKLKKNTIFLASALMLFQRSQHTLDLDLVLKSHWASLKRSTNFTT
;
A
#
# COMPACT_ATOMS: atom_id res chain seq x y z
N MET A 1 -22.04 6.80 8.87
CA MET A 1 -20.85 5.96 9.18
C MET A 1 -19.84 6.10 8.05
N SER A 2 -18.59 6.49 8.32
CA SER A 2 -17.55 6.57 7.27
C SER A 2 -16.87 5.21 7.06
N ARG A 3 -16.87 4.75 5.81
CA ARG A 3 -16.23 3.51 5.35
C ARG A 3 -15.30 3.86 4.21
N ILE A 4 -14.09 3.28 4.24
CA ILE A 4 -13.11 3.40 3.17
C ILE A 4 -13.03 2.05 2.47
N ALA A 5 -13.14 2.05 1.15
CA ALA A 5 -12.94 0.89 0.32
C ALA A 5 -11.72 1.11 -0.58
N ILE A 6 -10.75 0.20 -0.50
CA ILE A 6 -9.59 0.17 -1.37
C ILE A 6 -9.77 -1.02 -2.31
N ARG A 7 -9.73 -0.77 -3.61
CA ARG A 7 -9.82 -1.79 -4.66
C ARG A 7 -8.56 -1.71 -5.49
N THR A 8 -7.91 -2.85 -5.70
CA THR A 8 -6.78 -2.94 -6.64
C THR A 8 -7.11 -3.96 -7.72
N PRO A 9 -7.14 -3.56 -9.00
CA PRO A 9 -7.36 -4.48 -10.12
C PRO A 9 -6.17 -5.43 -10.27
N SER A 10 -6.38 -6.56 -10.93
CA SER A 10 -5.31 -7.50 -11.26
C SER A 10 -4.70 -7.18 -12.63
N ARG A 11 -3.45 -7.63 -12.84
CA ARG A 11 -2.78 -7.58 -14.15
C ARG A 11 -2.40 -8.98 -14.57
N LEU A 12 -2.77 -9.35 -15.80
CA LEU A 12 -2.25 -10.53 -16.46
C LEU A 12 -0.97 -10.14 -17.18
N HIS A 13 0.09 -10.88 -16.92
CA HIS A 13 1.37 -10.70 -17.59
C HIS A 13 1.53 -11.84 -18.58
N PHE A 14 1.47 -11.53 -19.88
CA PHE A 14 1.75 -12.49 -20.94
C PHE A 14 3.19 -12.29 -21.39
N SER A 15 4.04 -13.25 -21.07
CA SER A 15 5.43 -13.33 -21.53
C SER A 15 5.55 -14.23 -22.76
N LEU A 16 6.71 -14.19 -23.45
CA LEU A 16 7.03 -15.03 -24.61
C LEU A 16 6.20 -14.71 -25.85
N ILE A 17 5.88 -13.42 -26.05
CA ILE A 17 5.36 -12.98 -27.34
C ILE A 17 6.53 -12.93 -28.30
N ASP A 18 6.58 -13.88 -29.23
CA ASP A 18 7.52 -13.90 -30.34
C ASP A 18 7.26 -12.66 -31.19
N LEU A 19 8.16 -11.69 -31.05
CA LEU A 19 8.23 -10.54 -31.94
C LEU A 19 9.17 -10.97 -33.05
N SER A 20 8.86 -10.62 -34.31
CA SER A 20 9.57 -11.04 -35.52
C SER A 20 11.11 -10.88 -35.56
N GLY A 21 11.76 -10.40 -34.50
CA GLY A 21 13.21 -10.32 -34.33
C GLY A 21 13.87 -9.21 -35.14
N LYS A 22 13.16 -8.67 -36.15
CA LYS A 22 13.63 -7.63 -37.08
C LYS A 22 14.02 -6.32 -36.39
N LEU A 23 13.57 -6.07 -35.16
CA LEU A 23 13.92 -4.90 -34.35
C LEU A 23 14.89 -5.24 -33.18
N GLY A 24 15.51 -6.42 -33.18
CA GLY A 24 16.51 -6.82 -32.18
C GLY A 24 15.92 -7.24 -30.81
N ARG A 25 14.60 -7.35 -30.70
CA ARG A 25 13.92 -7.94 -29.53
C ARG A 25 13.31 -9.27 -29.92
N ILE A 26 13.82 -10.32 -29.32
CA ILE A 26 13.44 -11.70 -29.60
C ILE A 26 12.27 -12.13 -28.70
N ASP A 27 12.18 -11.59 -27.48
CA ASP A 27 11.07 -11.85 -26.55
C ASP A 27 10.37 -10.55 -26.08
N GLY A 28 9.05 -10.53 -26.22
CA GLY A 28 8.16 -9.48 -25.72
C GLY A 28 7.30 -9.94 -24.54
N SER A 29 6.74 -8.97 -23.80
CA SER A 29 5.62 -9.22 -22.90
C SER A 29 4.58 -8.11 -23.02
N VAL A 30 3.32 -8.45 -22.78
CA VAL A 30 2.24 -7.47 -22.67
C VAL A 30 1.50 -7.68 -21.35
N GLY A 31 1.21 -6.57 -20.67
CA GLY A 31 0.39 -6.56 -19.47
C GLY A 31 -1.03 -6.14 -19.81
N LEU A 32 -2.02 -6.93 -19.40
CA LEU A 32 -3.44 -6.57 -19.48
C LEU A 32 -3.97 -6.32 -18.07
N ALA A 33 -4.41 -5.10 -17.79
CA ALA A 33 -5.15 -4.81 -16.57
C ALA A 33 -6.57 -5.35 -16.71
N ILE A 34 -7.00 -6.17 -15.74
CA ILE A 34 -8.34 -6.73 -15.68
C ILE A 34 -9.06 -6.24 -14.42
N ALA A 35 -10.34 -5.95 -14.55
CA ALA A 35 -11.15 -5.49 -13.43
C ALA A 35 -11.41 -6.60 -12.40
N GLN A 36 -11.43 -7.86 -12.82
CA GLN A 36 -11.60 -9.02 -11.97
C GLN A 36 -10.68 -10.18 -12.40
N PRO A 37 -10.13 -10.97 -11.46
CA PRO A 37 -10.28 -10.85 -10.01
C PRO A 37 -9.69 -9.54 -9.49
N GLU A 38 -10.20 -9.07 -8.35
CA GLU A 38 -9.68 -7.87 -7.70
C GLU A 38 -9.38 -8.16 -6.23
N PHE A 39 -8.46 -7.40 -5.68
CA PHE A 39 -8.28 -7.35 -4.23
C PHE A 39 -9.07 -6.19 -3.66
N ARG A 40 -9.91 -6.47 -2.66
CA ARG A 40 -10.76 -5.47 -2.01
C ARG A 40 -10.51 -5.46 -0.51
N ILE A 41 -10.19 -4.29 0.03
CA ILE A 41 -10.09 -4.03 1.47
C ILE A 41 -11.21 -3.05 1.85
N ILE A 42 -11.96 -3.40 2.89
CA ILE A 42 -12.97 -2.52 3.48
C ILE A 42 -12.55 -2.21 4.90
N ALA A 43 -12.39 -0.92 5.21
CA ALA A 43 -12.04 -0.43 6.54
C ALA A 43 -13.13 0.52 7.05
N GLN A 44 -13.46 0.39 8.33
CA GLN A 44 -14.39 1.28 9.03
C GLN A 44 -13.93 1.46 10.47
N LYS A 45 -14.32 2.56 11.11
CA LYS A 45 -14.10 2.73 12.56
C LYS A 45 -14.82 1.61 13.31
N ALA A 46 -14.13 1.00 14.25
CA ALA A 46 -14.65 -0.07 15.10
C ALA A 46 -13.91 -0.06 16.45
N ASN A 47 -14.57 -0.55 17.49
CA ASN A 47 -13.99 -0.65 18.85
C ASN A 47 -12.98 -1.79 18.97
N SER A 48 -13.01 -2.73 18.02
CA SER A 48 -12.11 -3.88 17.97
C SER A 48 -11.76 -4.24 16.54
N VAL A 49 -10.65 -4.95 16.36
CA VAL A 49 -10.22 -5.45 15.05
C VAL A 49 -10.91 -6.78 14.78
N LEU A 50 -11.82 -6.81 13.81
CA LEU A 50 -12.42 -8.04 13.29
C LEU A 50 -11.79 -8.37 11.93
N ILE A 51 -11.24 -9.57 11.80
CA ILE A 51 -10.67 -10.07 10.53
C ILE A 51 -11.50 -11.26 10.08
N ASN A 52 -12.35 -11.05 9.08
CA ASN A 52 -13.14 -12.11 8.45
C ASN A 52 -12.44 -12.56 7.16
N SER A 53 -11.65 -13.63 7.23
CA SER A 53 -10.96 -14.21 6.07
C SER A 53 -10.70 -15.69 6.28
N ASN A 54 -10.97 -16.49 5.26
CA ASN A 54 -10.67 -17.92 5.22
C ASN A 54 -9.19 -18.20 4.90
N GLN A 55 -8.62 -17.52 3.91
CA GLN A 55 -7.28 -17.83 3.38
C GLN A 55 -6.19 -16.86 3.88
N TYR A 56 -6.54 -15.60 4.14
CA TYR A 56 -5.55 -14.53 4.36
C TYR A 56 -5.55 -13.96 5.78
N ALA A 57 -6.20 -14.62 6.73
CA ALA A 57 -6.34 -14.13 8.12
C ALA A 57 -5.00 -13.77 8.78
N ASN A 58 -3.98 -14.63 8.62
CA ASN A 58 -2.66 -14.41 9.20
C ASN A 58 -1.94 -13.21 8.60
N ARG A 59 -2.02 -13.03 7.27
CA ARG A 59 -1.41 -11.89 6.57
C ARG A 59 -2.12 -10.59 6.96
N ALA A 60 -3.45 -10.60 6.97
CA ALA A 60 -4.25 -9.46 7.40
C ALA A 60 -3.91 -9.04 8.84
N ARG A 61 -3.81 -10.00 9.77
CA ARG A 61 -3.44 -9.72 11.17
C ARG A 61 -2.07 -9.07 11.28
N LYS A 62 -1.06 -9.61 10.58
CA LYS A 62 0.30 -9.02 10.56
C LYS A 62 0.31 -7.58 10.03
N ILE A 63 -0.46 -7.30 8.98
CA ILE A 63 -0.56 -5.94 8.41
C ILE A 63 -1.23 -4.99 9.41
N VAL A 64 -2.35 -5.40 10.02
CA VAL A 64 -3.05 -4.57 11.01
C VAL A 64 -2.15 -4.28 12.22
N GLU A 65 -1.40 -5.26 12.72
CA GLU A 65 -0.45 -5.06 13.81
C GLU A 65 0.69 -4.11 13.42
N LYS A 66 1.20 -4.20 12.19
CA LYS A 66 2.18 -3.23 11.67
C LYS A 66 1.60 -1.82 11.59
N LEU A 67 0.35 -1.69 11.12
CA LEU A 67 -0.31 -0.39 10.98
C LEU A 67 -0.56 0.25 12.35
N LYS A 68 -1.06 -0.51 13.35
CA LYS A 68 -1.25 0.01 14.72
C LYS A 68 0.03 0.61 15.31
N LYS A 69 1.16 -0.08 15.17
CA LYS A 69 2.47 0.41 15.65
C LYS A 69 2.86 1.73 14.98
N ASN A 70 2.61 1.86 13.68
CA ASN A 70 2.96 3.06 12.92
C ASN A 70 1.98 4.23 13.14
N THR A 71 0.70 3.96 13.36
CA THR A 71 -0.30 5.01 13.63
C THR A 71 -0.04 5.67 14.98
N ILE A 72 0.41 4.91 15.99
CA ILE A 72 0.83 5.47 17.28
C ILE A 72 2.00 6.44 17.08
N PHE A 73 2.97 6.10 16.23
CA PHE A 73 4.10 6.99 15.91
C PHE A 73 3.65 8.28 15.21
N LEU A 74 2.74 8.18 14.22
CA LEU A 74 2.20 9.36 13.52
C LEU A 74 1.37 10.26 14.43
N ALA A 75 0.57 9.70 15.34
CA ALA A 75 -0.21 10.46 16.31
C ALA A 75 0.71 11.19 17.32
N SER A 76 1.76 10.53 17.80
CA SER A 76 2.78 11.14 18.66
C SER A 76 3.54 12.25 17.94
N ALA A 77 3.93 12.04 16.68
CA ALA A 77 4.58 13.06 15.86
C ALA A 77 3.66 14.27 15.61
N LEU A 78 2.37 14.03 15.36
CA LEU A 78 1.38 15.10 15.19
C LEU A 78 1.15 15.88 16.49
N MET A 79 1.11 15.19 17.64
CA MET A 79 1.01 15.84 18.95
C MET A 79 2.26 16.66 19.31
N LEU A 80 3.46 16.15 19.01
CA LEU A 80 4.70 16.88 19.18
C LEU A 80 4.77 18.10 18.26
N PHE A 81 4.26 17.96 17.03
CA PHE A 81 4.15 19.05 16.07
C PHE A 81 3.17 20.14 16.55
N GLN A 82 1.97 19.78 17.01
CA GLN A 82 0.99 20.74 17.54
C GLN A 82 1.47 21.46 18.82
N ARG A 83 2.41 20.87 19.56
CA ARG A 83 3.00 21.47 20.76
C ARG A 83 4.23 22.35 20.48
N SER A 84 4.83 22.21 19.30
CA SER A 84 5.96 23.03 18.86
C SER A 84 5.44 24.29 18.16
N GLN A 85 5.44 25.43 18.86
CA GLN A 85 5.15 26.76 18.28
C GLN A 85 6.24 27.24 17.29
N HIS A 86 7.33 26.49 17.14
CA HIS A 86 8.31 26.72 16.08
C HIS A 86 8.00 25.86 14.86
N THR A 87 7.83 26.56 13.74
CA THR A 87 7.54 26.12 12.37
C THR A 87 8.50 25.04 11.88
N LEU A 88 8.26 23.78 12.25
CA LEU A 88 8.81 22.67 11.49
C LEU A 88 7.92 22.47 10.27
N ASP A 89 8.50 22.54 9.08
CA ASP A 89 7.74 22.43 7.84
C ASP A 89 7.10 21.03 7.76
N LEU A 90 5.77 20.97 7.89
CA LEU A 90 4.95 19.74 7.84
C LEU A 90 5.30 18.90 6.61
N ASP A 91 5.63 19.57 5.51
CA ASP A 91 6.02 18.95 4.25
C ASP A 91 7.32 18.14 4.38
N LEU A 92 8.30 18.63 5.15
CA LEU A 92 9.58 17.96 5.34
C LEU A 92 9.43 16.70 6.21
N VAL A 93 8.58 16.77 7.23
CA VAL A 93 8.27 15.64 8.11
C VAL A 93 7.47 14.58 7.36
N LEU A 94 6.48 14.98 6.55
CA LEU A 94 5.70 14.06 5.74
C LEU A 94 6.53 13.40 4.63
N LYS A 95 7.41 14.15 3.94
CA LYS A 95 8.31 13.61 2.91
C LYS A 95 9.33 12.63 3.48
N SER A 96 9.92 12.93 4.63
CA SER A 96 10.87 12.01 5.29
C SER A 96 10.19 10.74 5.80
N HIS A 97 8.98 10.84 6.34
CA HIS A 97 8.20 9.68 6.76
C HIS A 97 7.78 8.81 5.55
N TRP A 98 7.34 9.43 4.44
CA TRP A 98 7.04 8.71 3.20
C TRP A 98 8.26 7.97 2.63
N ALA A 99 9.44 8.57 2.70
CA ALA A 99 10.70 7.94 2.30
C ALA A 99 11.12 6.78 3.23
N SER A 100 10.77 6.85 4.51
CA SER A 100 11.01 5.78 5.50
C SER A 100 10.04 4.60 5.28
N LEU A 101 8.76 4.89 5.04
CA LEU A 101 7.75 3.89 4.70
C LEU A 101 8.08 3.10 3.43
N LYS A 102 8.57 3.79 2.38
CA LYS A 102 9.02 3.13 1.13
C LYS A 102 10.16 2.15 1.38
N ARG A 103 11.14 2.49 2.22
CA ARG A 103 12.26 1.61 2.60
C ARG A 103 11.84 0.43 3.46
N SER A 104 10.87 0.60 4.35
CA SER A 104 10.38 -0.46 5.25
C SER A 104 9.50 -1.51 4.56
N THR A 105 8.91 -1.20 3.41
CA THR A 105 7.87 -2.04 2.79
C THR A 105 8.32 -2.76 1.51
N ASN A 106 9.59 -2.64 1.10
CA ASN A 106 10.11 -3.11 -0.19
C ASN A 106 9.16 -2.75 -1.35
N PHE A 107 8.56 -1.56 -1.30
CA PHE A 107 7.68 -1.07 -2.35
C PHE A 107 8.56 -0.53 -3.47
N THR A 108 9.00 -1.41 -4.37
CA THR A 108 9.65 -1.03 -5.63
C THR A 108 8.56 -0.61 -6.61
N THR A 109 8.58 0.66 -7.03
CA THR A 109 7.86 1.16 -8.21
C THR A 109 8.39 0.53 -9.48
#